data_AF-A0A818P5W5-F1
#
_entry.id   AF-A0A818P5W5-F1
#
_cell.length_a   1.000
_cell.length_b   1.000
_cell.length_c   1.000
_cell.angle_alpha   90.00
_cell.angle_beta   90.00
_cell.angle_gamma   90.00
#
_symmetry.space_group_name_H-M   'P 1'
#
loop_
_entity.id
_entity.type
_entity.pdbx_description
1 polymer ?
#
loop_
_entity_poly.entity_id
_entity_poly.type
_entity_poly.pdbx_seq_one_letter_code
_entity_poly.pdbx_strand_id
1 'polypeptide(L)'
;MVVNEVTPPKRKQWTNPIEFSLTLVAFGFPRKLDIIDVSTNQIICRLKNVSDRHRLQNDANFTILNSTSNEWISGRIIRPISFLGAKYFIKWDKYNILMKTKFGSFLTTTFEYENHSSILAKSKKRISSLFGTAKYDLQIFSNDLPDIIYFIGVVIKDLDTTFRPNG
;
A
#
# COMPACT_ATOMS: atom_id res chain seq x y z
N MET A 1 4.11 6.30 37.09
CA MET A 1 4.66 6.93 35.87
C MET A 1 3.55 7.01 34.84
N VAL A 2 3.11 8.21 34.50
CA VAL A 2 2.12 8.43 33.42
C VAL A 2 2.91 8.48 32.12
N VAL A 3 2.73 7.49 31.26
CA VAL A 3 3.29 7.51 29.90
C VAL A 3 2.37 8.43 29.10
N ASN A 4 2.80 9.67 28.91
CA ASN A 4 2.12 10.56 27.97
C ASN A 4 2.29 9.96 26.57
N GLU A 5 1.20 9.46 25.98
CA GLU A 5 1.16 9.12 24.56
C GLU A 5 1.44 10.40 23.77
N VAL A 6 2.69 10.53 23.30
CA VAL A 6 3.06 11.59 22.36
C VAL A 6 2.26 11.33 21.09
N THR A 7 1.16 12.06 20.93
CA THR A 7 0.39 12.02 19.69
C THR A 7 1.29 12.61 18.61
N PRO A 8 1.75 11.83 17.62
CA PRO A 8 2.60 12.38 16.58
C PRO A 8 1.84 13.51 15.86
N PRO A 9 2.53 14.60 15.49
CA PRO A 9 1.87 15.70 14.81
C PRO A 9 1.22 15.16 13.53
N LYS A 10 -0.09 15.38 13.40
CA LYS A 10 -0.82 15.09 12.16
C LYS A 10 -0.11 15.83 11.03
N ARG A 11 0.50 15.08 10.11
CA ARG A 11 1.02 15.65 8.87
C ARG A 11 -0.14 16.37 8.18
N LYS A 12 0.13 17.53 7.57
CA LYS A 12 -0.83 18.26 6.72
C LYS A 12 -1.66 17.24 5.95
N GLN A 13 -2.99 17.29 6.10
CA GLN A 13 -3.85 16.73 5.06
C GLN A 13 -3.34 17.31 3.74
N TRP A 14 -2.99 16.44 2.81
CA TRP A 14 -2.63 16.86 1.47
C TRP A 14 -3.78 17.72 0.94
N THR A 15 -3.60 19.04 0.94
CA THR A 15 -4.56 19.98 0.35
C THR A 15 -4.53 19.90 -1.17
N ASN A 16 -3.45 19.32 -1.72
CA ASN A 16 -3.31 19.03 -3.13
C ASN A 16 -3.41 17.50 -3.33
N PRO A 17 -4.28 17.01 -4.22
CA PRO A 17 -4.34 15.59 -4.54
C PRO A 17 -2.99 15.13 -5.09
N ILE A 18 -2.46 14.03 -4.57
CA ILE A 18 -1.41 13.28 -5.28
C ILE A 18 -2.10 12.66 -6.49
N GLU A 19 -1.91 13.23 -7.67
CA GLU A 19 -2.31 12.60 -8.92
C GLU A 19 -1.27 11.54 -9.30
N PHE A 20 -1.72 10.34 -9.64
CA PHE A 20 -0.86 9.27 -10.14
C PHE A 20 -1.51 8.64 -11.37
N SER A 21 -0.70 8.35 -12.38
CA SER A 21 -1.14 7.64 -13.58
C SER A 21 -0.87 6.15 -13.39
N LEU A 22 -1.93 5.33 -13.43
CA LEU A 22 -1.83 3.88 -13.53
C LEU A 22 -1.85 3.51 -15.01
N THR A 23 -0.71 3.12 -15.58
CA THR A 23 -0.69 2.48 -16.90
C THR A 23 -0.97 0.99 -16.73
N LEU A 24 -2.26 0.62 -16.78
CA LEU A 24 -2.69 -0.77 -16.89
C LEU A 24 -2.46 -1.24 -18.33
N VAL A 25 -1.53 -2.18 -18.53
CA VAL A 25 -1.41 -2.87 -19.83
C VAL A 25 -2.37 -4.06 -19.84
N ALA A 26 -3.19 -4.10 -20.89
CA ALA A 26 -4.40 -4.90 -21.02
C ALA A 26 -4.21 -6.44 -20.89
N PHE A 27 -5.29 -7.11 -20.47
CA PHE A 27 -5.56 -8.57 -20.51
C PHE A 27 -4.78 -9.50 -19.55
N GLY A 28 -4.14 -8.99 -18.50
CA GLY A 28 -3.45 -9.81 -17.49
C GLY A 28 -3.03 -8.97 -16.29
N PHE A 29 -2.52 -9.60 -15.23
CA PHE A 29 -2.01 -8.85 -14.07
C PHE A 29 -0.93 -7.84 -14.52
N PRO A 30 -0.87 -6.62 -13.97
CA PRO A 30 0.19 -5.69 -14.32
C PRO A 30 1.52 -6.25 -13.81
N ARG A 31 2.31 -6.91 -14.68
CA ARG A 31 3.64 -7.47 -14.33
C ARG A 31 4.58 -6.43 -13.73
N LYS A 32 4.30 -5.16 -14.03
CA LYS A 32 5.01 -3.98 -13.55
C LYS A 32 4.00 -2.83 -13.37
N LEU A 33 4.16 -2.06 -12.29
CA LEU A 33 3.48 -0.80 -12.07
C LEU A 33 4.51 0.25 -11.64
N ASP A 34 4.62 1.33 -12.40
CA ASP A 34 5.46 2.48 -12.05
C ASP A 34 4.56 3.60 -11.50
N ILE A 35 5.02 4.26 -10.45
CA ILE A 35 4.37 5.45 -9.88
C ILE A 35 5.27 6.63 -10.17
N ILE A 36 4.68 7.64 -10.80
CA ILE A 36 5.35 8.85 -11.26
C ILE A 36 4.89 10.01 -10.38
N ASP A 37 5.84 10.79 -9.89
CA ASP A 37 5.57 12.10 -9.31
C ASP A 37 5.31 13.09 -10.44
N VAL A 38 4.07 13.57 -10.54
CA VAL A 38 3.62 14.46 -11.62
C VAL A 38 4.36 15.80 -11.62
N SER A 39 4.80 16.28 -10.46
CA SER A 39 5.50 17.57 -10.36
C SER A 39 6.89 17.56 -10.99
N THR A 40 7.54 16.39 -10.97
CA THR A 40 8.92 16.18 -11.45
C THR A 40 8.99 15.31 -12.70
N ASN A 41 7.88 14.66 -13.07
CA ASN A 41 7.81 13.59 -14.06
C ASN A 41 8.80 12.45 -13.80
N GLN A 42 9.19 12.24 -12.54
CA GLN A 42 10.15 11.21 -12.13
C GLN A 42 9.41 9.97 -11.64
N ILE A 43 9.91 8.79 -12.02
CA ILE A 43 9.44 7.53 -11.42
C ILE A 43 9.96 7.47 -9.98
N ILE A 44 9.05 7.44 -9.00
CA ILE A 44 9.37 7.42 -7.57
C ILE A 44 9.17 6.04 -6.94
N CYS A 45 8.42 5.16 -7.59
CA CYS A 45 8.23 3.78 -7.14
C CYS A 45 8.01 2.85 -8.33
N ARG A 46 8.53 1.63 -8.22
CA ARG A 46 8.29 0.55 -9.17
C ARG A 46 7.86 -0.70 -8.41
N LEU A 47 6.73 -1.26 -8.78
CA LEU A 47 6.24 -2.55 -8.31
C LEU A 47 6.48 -3.58 -9.42
N LYS A 48 7.14 -4.69 -9.10
CA LYS A 48 7.52 -5.76 -10.01
C LYS A 48 6.97 -7.10 -9.52
N ASN A 49 6.83 -8.04 -10.45
CA ASN A 49 6.42 -9.42 -10.18
C ASN A 49 5.05 -9.53 -9.51
N VAL A 50 4.08 -8.71 -9.92
CA VAL A 50 2.67 -9.03 -9.70
C VAL A 50 2.32 -10.14 -10.71
N SER A 51 2.79 -11.36 -10.45
CA SER A 51 2.79 -12.41 -11.47
C SER A 51 1.44 -13.13 -11.59
N ASP A 52 1.13 -13.45 -12.85
CA ASP A 52 -0.04 -14.14 -13.37
C ASP A 52 -0.28 -15.51 -12.73
N ARG A 53 -1.57 -15.76 -12.44
CA ARG A 53 -2.28 -17.05 -12.46
C ARG A 53 -1.40 -18.30 -12.31
N HIS A 54 -1.35 -18.85 -11.09
CA HIS A 54 -1.63 -20.27 -10.77
C HIS A 54 -0.88 -20.82 -9.56
N ARG A 55 0.15 -20.16 -9.01
CA ARG A 55 0.78 -20.62 -7.77
C ARG A 55 1.21 -19.44 -6.90
N LEU A 56 0.52 -19.27 -5.77
CA LEU A 56 0.94 -18.49 -4.60
C LEU A 56 1.05 -16.96 -4.82
N GLN A 57 -0.11 -16.30 -4.86
CA GLN A 57 -0.33 -14.82 -4.90
C GLN A 57 0.14 -14.08 -3.63
N ASN A 58 1.28 -14.49 -3.09
CA ASN A 58 1.67 -14.18 -1.72
C ASN A 58 2.87 -13.26 -1.62
N ASP A 59 3.35 -12.72 -2.74
CA ASP A 59 4.60 -11.98 -2.76
C ASP A 59 4.67 -11.00 -3.93
N ALA A 60 5.04 -9.76 -3.64
CA ALA A 60 5.32 -8.72 -4.63
C ALA A 60 6.57 -7.95 -4.23
N ASN A 61 7.46 -7.67 -5.18
CA ASN A 61 8.65 -6.86 -4.94
C ASN A 61 8.41 -5.43 -5.41
N PHE A 62 8.94 -4.46 -4.68
CA PHE A 62 8.90 -3.07 -5.10
C PHE A 62 10.21 -2.36 -4.82
N THR A 63 10.41 -1.21 -5.45
CA THR A 63 11.55 -0.32 -5.21
C THR A 63 11.04 1.10 -5.12
N ILE A 64 11.45 1.84 -4.09
CA ILE A 64 11.12 3.26 -3.90
C ILE A 64 12.40 4.08 -4.03
N LEU A 65 12.33 5.20 -4.75
CA LEU A 65 13.41 6.16 -4.80
C LEU A 65 13.46 6.95 -3.48
N ASN A 66 14.57 6.86 -2.76
CA ASN A 66 14.83 7.71 -1.61
C ASN A 66 15.14 9.12 -2.11
N SER A 67 14.30 10.11 -1.78
CA SER A 67 14.48 11.49 -2.26
C SER A 67 15.69 12.20 -1.66
N THR A 68 16.20 11.75 -0.51
CA THR A 68 17.37 12.34 0.15
C THR A 68 18.67 11.76 -0.38
N SER A 69 18.77 10.43 -0.52
CA SER A 69 19.99 9.78 -1.02
C SER A 69 20.02 9.58 -2.53
N ASN A 70 18.89 9.75 -3.23
CA ASN A 70 18.69 9.43 -4.63
C ASN A 70 18.97 7.94 -4.98
N GLU A 71 18.88 7.06 -3.99
CA GLU A 71 19.08 5.62 -4.16
C GLU A 71 17.74 4.87 -4.21
N TRP A 72 17.72 3.77 -4.94
CA TRP A 72 16.56 2.88 -5.00
C TRP A 72 16.60 1.87 -3.86
N ILE A 73 15.63 1.95 -2.96
CA ILE A 73 15.48 1.03 -1.84
C ILE A 73 14.47 -0.05 -2.20
N SER A 74 14.90 -1.30 -2.14
CA SER A 74 14.04 -2.46 -2.41
C SER A 74 13.17 -2.81 -1.21
N GLY A 75 11.97 -3.28 -1.51
CA GLY A 75 11.02 -3.80 -0.54
C GLY A 75 10.21 -4.96 -1.10
N ARG A 76 9.46 -5.60 -0.21
CA ARG A 76 8.71 -6.82 -0.49
C ARG A 76 7.39 -6.83 0.28
N ILE A 77 6.30 -7.24 -0.35
CA ILE A 77 4.97 -7.37 0.24
C ILE A 77 4.59 -8.83 0.21
N ILE A 78 4.44 -9.44 1.38
CA ILE A 78 4.15 -10.87 1.54
C ILE A 78 2.74 -11.03 2.11
N ARG A 79 1.89 -11.84 1.48
CA ARG A 79 0.61 -12.27 2.02
C ARG A 79 0.72 -13.72 2.50
N PRO A 80 0.71 -14.02 3.80
CA PRO A 80 0.68 -15.41 4.24
C PRO A 80 -0.60 -16.10 3.76
N ILE A 81 -0.52 -17.39 3.45
CA ILE A 81 -1.69 -18.23 3.16
C ILE A 81 -2.46 -18.39 4.47
N SER A 82 -3.42 -17.52 4.74
CA SER A 82 -4.30 -17.65 5.90
C SER A 82 -5.76 -17.44 5.51
N PHE A 83 -6.62 -18.31 6.03
CA PHE A 83 -8.04 -18.43 5.67
C PHE A 83 -8.93 -17.32 6.30
N LEU A 84 -8.46 -16.60 7.33
CA LEU A 84 -9.21 -15.53 8.00
C LEU A 84 -8.49 -14.17 7.97
N GLY A 85 -9.06 -13.24 7.20
CA GLY A 85 -8.60 -11.85 7.09
C GLY A 85 -7.38 -11.67 6.18
N ALA A 86 -7.41 -10.64 5.32
CA ALA A 86 -6.27 -10.33 4.46
C ALA A 86 -5.23 -9.54 5.27
N LYS A 87 -4.18 -10.25 5.73
CA LYS A 87 -2.97 -9.69 6.33
C LYS A 87 -1.84 -9.70 5.32
N TYR A 88 -1.00 -8.67 5.35
CA TYR A 88 0.19 -8.58 4.52
C TYR A 88 1.35 -8.03 5.34
N PHE A 89 2.55 -8.54 5.10
CA PHE A 89 3.79 -8.07 5.67
C PHE A 89 4.57 -7.29 4.61
N ILE A 90 4.80 -6.02 4.85
CA ILE A 90 5.57 -5.14 3.97
C ILE A 90 6.93 -4.96 4.64
N LYS A 91 7.99 -5.44 3.98
CA LYS A 91 9.38 -5.21 4.36
C LYS A 91 9.96 -4.15 3.45
N TRP A 92 10.53 -3.09 4.02
CA TRP A 92 11.18 -2.03 3.26
C TRP A 92 12.28 -1.40 4.10
N ASP A 93 13.51 -1.38 3.55
CA ASP A 93 14.69 -1.02 4.32
C ASP A 93 14.77 -1.81 5.65
N LYS A 94 14.88 -1.12 6.78
CA LYS A 94 14.86 -1.69 8.14
C LYS A 94 13.45 -1.90 8.72
N TYR A 95 12.41 -1.49 8.00
CA TYR A 95 11.04 -1.46 8.53
C TYR A 95 10.27 -2.72 8.15
N ASN A 96 9.58 -3.28 9.15
CA ASN A 96 8.60 -4.35 8.99
C ASN A 96 7.22 -3.81 9.36
N ILE A 97 6.34 -3.75 8.38
CA ILE A 97 5.02 -3.15 8.48
C ILE A 97 3.98 -4.25 8.28
N LEU A 98 3.02 -4.31 9.17
CA LEU A 98 1.88 -5.20 9.07
C LEU A 98 0.67 -4.42 8.56
N MET A 99 0.17 -4.84 7.41
CA MET A 99 -1.07 -4.33 6.81
C MET A 99 -2.21 -5.30 7.11
N LYS A 100 -3.22 -4.84 7.83
CA LYS A 100 -4.39 -5.63 8.24
C LYS A 100 -5.65 -5.08 7.58
N THR A 101 -6.41 -5.96 6.94
CA THR A 101 -7.78 -5.66 6.51
C THR A 101 -8.76 -6.08 7.60
N LYS A 102 -9.74 -5.24 7.92
CA LYS A 102 -10.74 -5.56 8.95
C LYS A 102 -11.54 -6.81 8.54
N PHE A 103 -11.70 -7.76 9.45
CA PHE A 103 -12.52 -8.94 9.22
C PHE A 103 -13.97 -8.54 8.92
N GLY A 104 -14.56 -9.08 7.85
CA GLY A 104 -15.91 -8.73 7.38
C GLY A 104 -16.02 -7.39 6.64
N SER A 105 -14.94 -6.61 6.49
CA SER A 105 -14.94 -5.37 5.70
C SER A 105 -13.64 -5.21 4.92
N PHE A 106 -13.68 -5.55 3.63
CA PHE A 106 -12.55 -5.33 2.70
C PHE A 106 -12.29 -3.85 2.40
N LEU A 107 -13.12 -2.96 2.93
CA LEU A 107 -13.04 -1.53 2.67
C LEU A 107 -12.01 -0.84 3.55
N THR A 108 -11.73 -1.33 4.75
CA THR A 108 -10.82 -0.66 5.69
C THR A 108 -9.55 -1.45 5.90
N THR A 109 -8.42 -0.75 5.82
CA THR A 109 -7.08 -1.29 6.01
C THR A 109 -6.36 -0.46 7.07
N THR A 110 -5.60 -1.12 7.94
CA THR A 110 -4.73 -0.48 8.93
C THR A 110 -3.29 -0.92 8.68
N PHE A 111 -2.36 0.02 8.80
CA PHE A 111 -0.92 -0.20 8.75
C PHE A 111 -0.36 0.05 10.14
N GLU A 112 0.47 -0.87 10.62
CA GLU A 112 1.15 -0.82 11.91
C GLU A 112 2.56 -1.41 11.75
N TYR A 113 3.45 -1.18 12.72
CA TYR A 113 4.70 -1.94 12.75
C TYR A 113 4.42 -3.39 13.17
N GLU A 114 5.16 -4.35 12.62
CA GLU A 114 4.93 -5.79 12.91
C GLU A 114 5.09 -6.11 14.41
N ASN A 115 6.07 -5.50 15.07
CA ASN A 115 6.40 -5.74 16.48
C ASN A 115 5.85 -4.66 17.44
N HIS A 116 5.09 -3.68 16.92
CA HIS A 116 4.53 -2.61 17.74
C HIS A 116 3.11 -2.28 17.28
N SER A 117 2.17 -2.14 18.21
CA SER A 117 0.79 -1.73 17.94
C SER A 117 0.63 -0.24 17.53
N SER A 118 1.73 0.44 17.17
CA SER A 118 1.69 1.82 16.69
C SER A 118 1.07 1.87 15.29
N ILE A 119 -0.03 2.63 15.17
CA ILE A 119 -0.74 2.80 13.91
C ILE A 119 0.01 3.81 13.06
N LEU A 120 0.43 3.37 11.86
CA LEU A 120 1.17 4.17 10.89
C LEU A 120 0.24 4.89 9.92
N ALA A 121 -0.78 4.18 9.43
CA ALA A 121 -1.77 4.71 8.51
C ALA A 121 -3.07 3.90 8.57
N LYS A 122 -4.16 4.51 8.10
CA LYS A 122 -5.44 3.84 7.85
C LYS A 122 -5.91 4.21 6.45
N SER A 123 -6.40 3.23 5.70
CA SER A 123 -7.05 3.47 4.42
C SER A 123 -8.50 2.98 4.44
N LYS A 124 -9.37 3.71 3.75
CA LYS A 124 -10.76 3.33 3.52
C LYS A 124 -11.08 3.44 2.03
N LYS A 125 -11.44 2.33 1.40
CA LYS A 125 -12.00 2.31 0.04
C LYS A 125 -13.38 2.96 0.08
N ARG A 126 -13.58 3.98 -0.75
CA ARG A 126 -14.91 4.56 -0.98
C ARG A 126 -15.67 3.66 -1.94
N ILE A 127 -16.90 3.33 -1.60
CA ILE A 127 -17.81 2.60 -2.49
C ILE A 127 -18.25 3.62 -3.55
N SER A 128 -17.61 3.59 -4.72
CA SER A 128 -17.99 4.46 -5.85
C SER A 128 -19.18 3.84 -6.57
N SER A 129 -20.28 4.58 -6.72
CA SER A 129 -21.47 4.11 -7.45
C SER A 129 -21.38 4.31 -8.96
N LEU A 130 -20.38 5.03 -9.48
CA LEU A 130 -20.34 5.45 -10.87
C LEU A 130 -18.88 5.38 -11.40
N PHE A 131 -18.67 4.60 -12.46
CA PHE A 131 -17.47 4.57 -13.31
C PHE A 131 -16.16 3.95 -12.76
N GLY A 132 -16.19 2.69 -12.32
CA GLY A 132 -15.03 1.77 -12.35
C GLY A 132 -13.73 2.17 -11.64
N THR A 133 -13.69 3.34 -11.00
CA THR A 133 -12.48 3.94 -10.43
C THR A 133 -12.50 3.73 -8.93
N ALA A 134 -11.53 2.98 -8.42
CA ALA A 134 -11.36 2.79 -6.98
C ALA A 134 -10.83 4.09 -6.35
N LYS A 135 -11.58 4.64 -5.38
CA LYS A 135 -11.17 5.81 -4.60
C LYS A 135 -10.84 5.40 -3.18
N TYR A 136 -9.80 5.99 -2.61
CA TYR A 136 -9.32 5.67 -1.26
C TYR A 136 -9.14 6.93 -0.43
N ASP A 137 -9.65 6.91 0.79
CA ASP A 137 -9.28 7.84 1.85
C ASP A 137 -8.07 7.27 2.58
N LEU A 138 -6.95 7.98 2.55
CA LEU A 138 -5.73 7.60 3.27
C LEU A 138 -5.46 8.60 4.39
N GLN A 139 -5.33 8.09 5.62
CA GLN A 139 -4.95 8.86 6.81
C GLN A 139 -3.59 8.35 7.29
N ILE A 140 -2.58 9.20 7.30
CA ILE A 140 -1.21 8.86 7.70
C ILE A 140 -0.92 9.51 9.06
N PHE A 141 -0.39 8.71 9.98
CA PHE A 141 -0.11 9.11 11.38
C PHE A 141 1.38 9.12 11.71
N SER A 142 2.23 8.41 10.96
CA SER A 142 3.69 8.39 11.14
C SER A 142 4.41 9.15 10.03
N ASN A 143 5.55 9.78 10.37
CA ASN A 143 6.46 10.45 9.43
C ASN A 143 7.70 9.59 9.11
N ASP A 144 7.79 8.37 9.65
CA ASP A 144 8.99 7.53 9.59
C ASP A 144 9.18 6.85 8.22
N LEU A 145 8.10 6.84 7.43
CA LEU A 145 8.00 6.11 6.17
C LEU A 145 7.43 7.01 5.06
N PRO A 146 7.89 6.87 3.82
CA PRO A 146 7.31 7.59 2.70
C PRO A 146 5.87 7.12 2.43
N ASP A 147 4.97 8.08 2.19
CA ASP A 147 3.53 7.87 1.99
C ASP A 147 3.22 6.80 0.91
N ILE A 148 4.10 6.69 -0.08
CA ILE A 148 4.01 5.74 -1.19
C ILE A 148 3.92 4.28 -0.73
N ILE A 149 4.49 3.93 0.43
CA ILE A 149 4.43 2.57 1.00
C ILE A 149 3.00 2.16 1.32
N TYR A 150 2.21 3.08 1.88
CA TYR A 150 0.82 2.80 2.20
C TYR A 150 -0.02 2.66 0.94
N PHE A 151 0.30 3.46 -0.09
CA PHE A 151 -0.36 3.39 -1.37
C PHE A 151 -0.13 2.04 -2.08
N ILE A 152 1.12 1.59 -2.20
CA ILE A 152 1.41 0.28 -2.84
C ILE A 152 0.74 -0.88 -2.09
N GLY A 153 0.65 -0.81 -0.76
CA GLY A 153 -0.05 -1.80 0.04
C GLY A 153 -1.53 -1.87 -0.33
N VAL A 154 -2.19 -0.71 -0.46
CA VAL A 154 -3.59 -0.64 -0.89
C VAL A 154 -3.78 -1.19 -2.30
N VAL A 155 -2.90 -0.86 -3.25
CA VAL A 155 -2.97 -1.35 -4.63
C VAL A 155 -2.84 -2.88 -4.68
N ILE A 156 -1.85 -3.45 -3.99
CA ILE A 156 -1.67 -4.90 -3.91
C ILE A 156 -2.90 -5.58 -3.31
N LYS A 157 -3.48 -5.01 -2.24
CA LYS A 157 -4.70 -5.54 -1.64
C LYS A 157 -5.87 -5.54 -2.63
N ASP A 158 -6.04 -4.46 -3.39
CA ASP A 158 -7.16 -4.35 -4.33
C ASP A 158 -7.03 -5.36 -5.48
N LEU A 159 -5.80 -5.49 -6.00
CA LEU A 159 -5.46 -6.51 -6.98
C LEU A 159 -5.70 -7.93 -6.44
N ASP A 160 -5.46 -8.19 -5.16
CA ASP A 160 -5.81 -9.49 -4.56
C ASP A 160 -7.34 -9.71 -4.46
N THR A 161 -8.11 -8.68 -4.15
CA THR A 161 -9.57 -8.81 -3.97
C THR A 161 -10.36 -8.90 -5.27
N THR A 162 -9.94 -8.21 -6.34
CA THR A 162 -10.64 -8.24 -7.64
C THR A 162 -10.56 -9.60 -8.33
N PHE A 163 -9.60 -10.45 -7.95
CA PHE A 163 -9.37 -11.75 -8.57
C PHE A 163 -9.83 -12.95 -7.75
N ARG A 164 -10.62 -12.76 -6.68
CA ARG A 164 -11.44 -13.85 -6.18
C ARG A 164 -12.55 -14.07 -7.22
N PRO A 165 -12.53 -15.16 -8.02
CA PRO A 165 -13.68 -15.45 -8.84
C PRO A 165 -14.88 -15.49 -7.90
N ASN A 166 -15.96 -14.79 -8.26
CA ASN A 166 -17.25 -15.08 -7.66
C ASN A 166 -17.40 -16.60 -7.69
N GLY A 167 -17.63 -17.19 -6.51
CA GLY A 167 -17.98 -18.60 -6.42
C GLY A 167 -19.16 -18.94 -7.32
#